data_AF-A0A6B9V4X1-F1
#
_entry.id   AF-A0A6B9V4X1-F1
#
_cell.length_a   1.000
_cell.length_b   1.000
_cell.length_c   1.000
_cell.angle_alpha   90.00
_cell.angle_beta   90.00
_cell.angle_gamma   90.00
#
_symmetry.space_group_name_H-M   'P 1'
#
loop_
_entity.id
_entity.type
_entity.pdbx_description
1 polymer ?
#
loop_
_entity_poly.entity_id
_entity_poly.type
_entity_poly.pdbx_seq_one_letter_code
_entity_poly.pdbx_strand_id
1 'polypeptide(L)'
;MPKPKVKKSAVRPSNKMECWVILKRFMVGRDGRTFNKTLDPKKLGIFGNNCECVLLKPIGFEDIESKLHKFMYSGPDEFANDMRFLFSYGFMYPQWD
;
A
#
# COMPACT_ATOMS: atom_id res chain seq x y z
N MET A 1 16.18 22.19 -21.17
CA MET A 1 16.53 21.61 -19.85
C MET A 1 16.38 20.10 -19.93
N PRO A 2 17.43 19.29 -19.69
CA PRO A 2 17.25 17.85 -19.58
C PRO A 2 16.56 17.52 -18.25
N LYS A 3 15.44 16.79 -18.31
CA LYS A 3 14.67 16.33 -17.15
C LYS A 3 15.55 15.40 -16.27
N PRO A 4 15.40 15.42 -14.93
CA PRO A 4 16.20 14.56 -14.06
C PRO A 4 15.88 13.10 -14.35
N LYS A 5 16.92 12.29 -14.61
CA LYS A 5 16.80 10.84 -14.75
C LYS A 5 16.64 10.25 -13.36
N VAL A 6 15.42 9.88 -12.99
CA VAL A 6 15.15 9.09 -11.79
C VAL A 6 15.85 7.74 -11.96
N LYS A 7 16.93 7.55 -11.21
CA LYS A 7 17.64 6.28 -11.14
C LYS A 7 16.73 5.27 -10.45
N LYS A 8 16.14 4.35 -11.20
CA LYS A 8 15.48 3.17 -10.64
C LYS A 8 16.56 2.28 -10.02
N SER A 9 16.91 2.51 -8.77
CA SER A 9 17.73 1.58 -8.00
C SER A 9 16.85 0.42 -7.57
N ALA A 10 17.19 -0.80 -7.98
CA ALA A 10 16.56 -2.00 -7.45
C ALA A 10 16.63 -2.01 -5.91
N VAL A 11 15.56 -2.50 -5.27
CA VAL A 11 15.47 -2.66 -3.81
C VAL A 11 16.72 -3.37 -3.30
N ARG A 12 17.46 -2.71 -2.41
CA ARG A 12 18.48 -3.40 -1.63
C ARG A 12 17.80 -4.46 -0.77
N PRO A 13 18.33 -5.69 -0.70
CA PRO A 13 17.74 -6.76 0.10
C PRO A 13 17.41 -6.38 1.56
N SER A 14 18.17 -5.46 2.17
CA SER A 14 17.91 -4.96 3.53
C SER A 14 16.54 -4.30 3.69
N ASN A 15 16.13 -3.50 2.70
CA ASN A 15 14.90 -2.71 2.77
C ASN A 15 13.65 -3.60 2.70
N LYS A 16 13.76 -4.78 2.07
CA LYS A 16 12.67 -5.76 2.00
C LYS A 16 12.37 -6.35 3.37
N MET A 17 13.40 -6.70 4.14
CA MET A 17 13.22 -7.29 5.46
C MET A 17 12.60 -6.29 6.44
N GLU A 18 13.00 -5.02 6.36
CA GLU A 18 12.40 -3.93 7.14
C GLU A 18 10.91 -3.75 6.80
N CYS A 19 10.55 -3.67 5.52
CA CYS A 19 9.15 -3.58 5.09
C CYS A 19 8.34 -4.80 5.53
N TRP A 20 8.93 -6.00 5.48
CA TRP A 20 8.27 -7.23 5.91
C TRP A 20 7.99 -7.25 7.41
N VAL A 21 8.97 -6.84 8.24
CA VAL A 21 8.79 -6.74 9.70
C VAL A 21 7.68 -5.74 10.04
N ILE A 22 7.64 -4.60 9.36
CA ILE A 22 6.59 -3.59 9.54
C ILE A 22 5.23 -4.18 9.19
N LEU A 23 5.10 -4.80 8.01
CA LEU A 23 3.85 -5.42 7.55
C LEU A 23 3.35 -6.49 8.53
N LYS A 24 4.23 -7.39 8.98
CA LYS A 24 3.87 -8.45 9.93
C LYS A 24 3.35 -7.91 11.25
N ARG A 25 3.92 -6.81 11.77
CA ARG A 25 3.41 -6.17 12.99
C ARG A 25 1.97 -5.70 12.83
N PHE A 26 1.60 -5.18 11.66
CA PHE A 26 0.22 -4.79 11.39
C PHE A 26 -0.70 -6.01 11.25
N MET A 27 -0.31 -7.04 10.49
CA MET A 27 -1.15 -8.23 10.27
C MET A 27 -1.51 -9.01 11.54
N VAL A 28 -0.62 -9.01 12.53
CA VAL A 28 -0.82 -9.67 13.84
C VAL A 28 -1.57 -8.77 14.84
N GLY A 29 -1.64 -7.47 14.57
CA GLY A 29 -2.34 -6.49 15.40
C GLY A 29 -3.84 -6.76 15.50
N ARG A 30 -4.44 -6.41 16.63
CA ARG A 30 -5.87 -6.61 16.93
C ARG A 30 -6.77 -6.06 15.82
N ASP A 31 -6.49 -4.86 15.36
CA ASP A 31 -7.29 -4.17 14.34
C ASP A 31 -6.79 -4.43 12.91
N GLY A 32 -5.57 -4.96 12.77
CA GLY A 32 -4.97 -5.25 11.47
C GLY A 32 -5.64 -6.40 10.73
N ARG A 33 -6.29 -7.31 11.47
CA ARG A 33 -6.99 -8.47 10.90
C ARG A 33 -8.08 -8.07 9.91
N THR A 34 -8.70 -6.90 10.11
CA THR A 34 -9.73 -6.33 9.23
C THR A 34 -9.20 -6.00 7.83
N PHE A 35 -7.90 -5.67 7.73
CA PHE A 35 -7.24 -5.28 6.49
C PHE A 35 -6.46 -6.42 5.84
N ASN A 36 -6.47 -7.64 6.42
CA ASN A 36 -5.72 -8.77 5.86
C ASN A 36 -6.20 -9.13 4.46
N LYS A 37 -7.52 -9.22 4.28
CA LYS A 37 -8.12 -9.51 2.97
C LYS A 37 -8.28 -8.23 2.17
N THR A 38 -8.23 -8.38 0.84
CA THR A 38 -8.59 -7.32 -0.10
C THR A 38 -9.92 -6.68 0.31
N LEU A 39 -9.92 -5.37 0.52
CA LEU A 39 -11.10 -4.64 0.93
C LEU A 39 -12.17 -4.74 -0.17
N ASP A 40 -13.42 -5.01 0.19
CA ASP A 40 -14.51 -5.06 -0.78
C ASP A 40 -14.95 -3.63 -1.12
N PRO A 41 -14.80 -3.18 -2.38
CA PRO A 41 -15.15 -1.81 -2.74
C PRO A 41 -16.65 -1.51 -2.55
N LYS A 42 -17.50 -2.54 -2.57
CA LYS A 42 -18.94 -2.39 -2.30
C LYS A 42 -19.23 -2.14 -0.81
N LYS A 43 -18.40 -2.67 0.09
CA LYS A 43 -18.57 -2.48 1.54
C LYS A 43 -18.05 -1.13 2.03
N LEU A 44 -17.19 -0.48 1.26
CA LEU A 44 -16.57 0.78 1.62
C LEU A 44 -17.30 2.03 1.15
N GLY A 45 -18.51 1.90 0.61
CA GLY A 45 -19.39 3.04 0.33
C GLY A 45 -18.81 4.02 -0.69
N ILE A 46 -17.88 3.58 -1.55
CA ILE A 46 -17.23 4.42 -2.56
C ILE A 46 -18.14 4.52 -3.78
N PHE A 47 -19.26 5.22 -3.59
CA PHE A 47 -20.07 5.82 -4.64
C PHE A 47 -20.33 7.26 -4.22
N GLY A 48 -19.29 8.08 -4.19
CA GLY A 48 -19.43 9.48 -3.85
C GLY A 48 -18.13 10.24 -4.02
N ASN A 49 -18.10 11.09 -5.05
CA ASN A 49 -17.11 12.12 -5.34
C ASN A 49 -15.71 11.69 -5.82
N ASN A 50 -15.50 11.89 -7.12
CA ASN A 50 -14.39 12.64 -7.75
C ASN A 50 -12.93 12.42 -7.31
N CYS A 51 -12.59 11.33 -6.64
CA CYS A 51 -11.20 10.91 -6.49
C CYS A 51 -10.88 9.89 -7.58
N GLU A 52 -9.80 10.09 -8.34
CA GLU A 52 -9.21 9.08 -9.26
C GLU A 52 -8.99 7.69 -8.59
N CYS A 53 -9.11 7.62 -7.26
CA CYS A 53 -9.18 6.42 -6.44
C CYS A 53 -10.25 5.39 -6.88
N VAL A 54 -11.31 5.79 -7.61
CA VAL A 54 -12.35 4.84 -8.11
C VAL A 54 -11.77 3.80 -9.09
N LEU A 55 -10.63 4.08 -9.73
CA LEU A 55 -9.96 3.13 -10.63
C LEU A 55 -8.93 2.22 -9.93
N LEU A 56 -8.53 2.54 -8.70
CA LEU A 56 -7.53 1.76 -7.99
C LEU A 56 -8.20 0.64 -7.21
N LYS A 57 -7.89 -0.60 -7.61
CA LYS A 57 -8.38 -1.81 -6.95
C LYS A 57 -8.01 -1.72 -5.46
N PRO A 58 -8.97 -1.83 -4.53
CA PRO A 58 -8.65 -1.87 -3.11
C PRO A 58 -7.63 -2.97 -2.84
N ILE A 59 -6.64 -2.66 -2.02
CA ILE A 59 -5.56 -3.58 -1.65
C ILE A 59 -5.77 -4.01 -0.20
N GLY A 60 -5.31 -5.22 0.18
CA GLY A 60 -5.20 -5.66 1.57
C GLY A 60 -3.75 -5.98 1.95
N PHE A 61 -3.50 -6.34 3.21
CA PHE A 61 -2.17 -6.77 3.64
C PHE A 61 -1.68 -8.02 2.92
N GLU A 62 -2.56 -8.95 2.54
CA GLU A 62 -2.20 -10.12 1.72
C GLU A 62 -1.69 -9.70 0.33
N ASP A 63 -2.26 -8.65 -0.27
CA ASP A 63 -1.82 -8.11 -1.56
C ASP A 63 -0.42 -7.47 -1.44
N ILE A 64 -0.21 -6.67 -0.39
CA ILE A 64 1.09 -6.03 -0.08
C ILE A 64 2.14 -7.10 0.23
N GLU A 65 1.80 -8.12 1.00
CA GLU A 65 2.69 -9.26 1.31
C GLU A 65 3.08 -9.99 0.01
N SER A 66 2.12 -10.25 -0.88
CA SER A 66 2.38 -10.87 -2.19
C SER A 66 3.32 -10.03 -3.05
N LYS A 67 3.10 -8.71 -3.16
CA LYS A 67 3.97 -7.78 -3.90
C LYS A 67 5.39 -7.78 -3.32
N LEU A 68 5.51 -7.79 -1.99
CA LEU A 68 6.80 -7.83 -1.30
C LEU A 68 7.55 -9.15 -1.55
N HIS A 69 6.84 -10.29 -1.48
CA HIS A 69 7.39 -11.61 -1.77
C HIS A 69 7.86 -11.73 -3.22
N LYS A 70 7.08 -11.20 -4.17
CA LYS A 70 7.38 -11.19 -5.61
C LYS A 70 8.41 -10.13 -6.03
N PHE A 71 8.97 -9.36 -5.08
CA PHE A 71 9.94 -8.30 -5.36
C PHE A 71 9.41 -7.24 -6.35
N MET A 72 8.11 -6.93 -6.28
CA MET A 72 7.48 -5.98 -7.20
C MET A 72 7.74 -4.52 -6.83
N TYR A 73 8.21 -4.27 -5.62
CA TYR A 73 8.61 -2.93 -5.20
C TYR A 73 10.00 -2.60 -5.70
N SER A 74 10.17 -1.39 -6.23
CA SER A 74 11.48 -0.83 -6.60
C SER A 74 12.18 -0.14 -5.42
N GLY A 75 11.42 0.25 -4.39
CA GLY A 75 11.92 0.90 -3.19
C GLY A 75 10.95 0.82 -2.01
N PRO A 76 11.40 1.17 -0.79
CA PRO A 76 10.52 1.27 0.39
C PRO A 76 9.42 2.33 0.24
N ASP A 77 9.64 3.36 -0.59
CA ASP A 77 8.64 4.40 -0.86
C ASP A 77 7.38 3.83 -1.55
N GLU A 78 7.53 2.87 -2.45
CA GLU A 78 6.39 2.22 -3.11
C GLU A 78 5.58 1.35 -2.13
N PHE A 79 6.27 0.68 -1.19
CA PHE A 79 5.61 -0.03 -0.09
C PHE A 79 4.85 0.94 0.82
N ALA A 80 5.48 2.07 1.18
CA ALA A 80 4.86 3.10 2.00
C ALA A 80 3.61 3.71 1.32
N ASN A 81 3.65 3.90 0.00
CA ASN A 81 2.50 4.38 -0.76
C ASN A 81 1.33 3.40 -0.72
N ASP A 82 1.58 2.10 -0.89
CA ASP A 82 0.55 1.08 -0.75
C ASP A 82 -0.05 1.06 0.68
N MET A 83 0.79 1.17 1.71
CA MET A 83 0.31 1.23 3.11
C MET A 83 -0.56 2.48 3.36
N ARG A 84 -0.15 3.65 2.84
CA ARG A 84 -0.96 4.88 2.92
C ARG A 84 -2.27 4.74 2.17
N PHE A 85 -2.25 4.10 0.99
CA PHE A 85 -3.45 3.85 0.19
C PHE A 85 -4.44 2.91 0.90
N LEU A 86 -3.94 1.85 1.52
CA LEU A 86 -4.75 0.95 2.35
C LEU A 86 -5.43 1.71 3.50
N PHE A 87 -4.69 2.59 4.18
CA PHE A 87 -5.22 3.33 5.32
C PHE A 87 -6.15 4.50 4.92
N SER A 88 -5.91 5.18 3.80
CA SER A 88 -6.83 6.21 3.32
C SER A 88 -8.20 5.62 3.01
N TYR A 89 -8.23 4.41 2.45
CA TYR A 89 -9.45 3.65 2.20
C TYR A 89 -10.06 3.14 3.51
N GLY A 90 -9.26 2.45 4.33
CA GLY A 90 -9.69 1.77 5.55
C GLY A 90 -10.14 2.67 6.70
N PHE A 91 -9.57 3.87 6.80
CA PHE A 91 -9.84 4.82 7.89
C PHE A 91 -10.55 6.10 7.43
N MET A 92 -10.91 6.22 6.13
CA MET A 92 -11.33 7.50 5.53
C MET A 92 -10.33 8.63 5.87
N TYR A 93 -9.04 8.29 5.91
CA TYR A 93 -8.01 9.25 6.31
C TYR A 93 -7.89 10.30 5.20
N PRO A 94 -7.99 11.61 5.50
CA PRO A 94 -7.81 12.63 4.48
C PRO A 94 -6.41 12.49 3.88
N GLN A 95 -6.34 12.51 2.55
CA GLN A 95 -5.07 12.61 1.84
C GLN A 95 -4.56 14.02 2.11
N TRP A 96 -3.54 14.16 2.96
CA TRP A 96 -2.89 15.44 3.13
C TRP A 96 -1.98 15.67 1.92
N ASP A 97 -2.28 16.73 1.17
CA ASP A 97 -1.51 17.26 0.05
C ASP A 97 -0.11 17.75 0.49
#